data_AF-A0A7C6YND4-F1
#
_entry.id   AF-A0A7C6YND4-F1
#
_cell.length_a   1.000
_cell.length_b   1.000
_cell.length_c   1.000
_cell.angle_alpha   90.00
_cell.angle_beta   90.00
_cell.angle_gamma   90.00
#
_symmetry.space_group_name_H-M   'P 1'
#
loop_
_entity.id
_entity.type
_entity.pdbx_description
1 polymer ?
#
loop_
_entity_poly.entity_id
_entity_poly.type
_entity_poly.pdbx_seq_one_letter_code
_entity_poly.pdbx_strand_id
1 'polypeptide(L)' 'MKKLCEGKTKTVFENEAGQVLLLFKDDVTGEDGVLDPGGNKVVGQIEGK' A
#
# COMPACT_ATOMS: atom_id res chain seq x y z
N MET A 1 15.05 1.94 10.40
CA MET A 1 14.02 1.05 9.79
C MET A 1 14.43 0.72 8.37
N LYS A 2 14.45 -0.56 8.00
CA LYS A 2 14.82 -1.05 6.67
C LYS A 2 13.55 -1.34 5.85
N LYS A 3 13.46 -0.85 4.62
CA LYS A 3 12.36 -1.22 3.70
C LYS A 3 12.60 -2.62 3.17
N LEU A 4 11.64 -3.53 3.36
CA LEU A 4 11.73 -4.91 2.89
C LEU A 4 11.12 -5.06 1.49
N CYS A 5 9.89 -4.58 1.32
CA CYS A 5 9.22 -4.58 0.03
C CYS A 5 8.19 -3.46 -0.05
N GLU A 6 7.82 -3.11 -1.28
CA GLU A 6 6.83 -2.09 -1.56
C GLU A 6 5.80 -2.65 -2.53
N GLY A 7 4.56 -2.76 -2.05
CA GLY A 7 3.41 -3.14 -2.85
C GLY A 7 2.56 -1.92 -3.25
N LYS A 8 1.47 -2.21 -3.98
CA LYS A 8 0.51 -1.19 -4.43
C LYS A 8 -0.17 -0.48 -3.26
N THR A 9 -0.63 -1.24 -2.26
CA THR A 9 -1.43 -0.70 -1.15
C THR A 9 -0.69 -0.69 0.18
N LYS A 10 0.51 -1.28 0.26
CA LYS A 10 1.29 -1.39 1.52
C LYS A 10 2.78 -1.35 1.28
N THR A 11 3.50 -0.76 2.23
CA THR A 11 4.95 -0.86 2.33
C THR A 11 5.32 -1.61 3.59
N VAL A 12 6.26 -2.54 3.47
CA VAL A 12 6.72 -3.36 4.59
C VAL A 12 8.10 -2.87 5.03
N PHE A 13 8.23 -2.58 6.32
CA PHE A 13 9.50 -2.21 6.96
C PHE A 13 9.83 -3.15 8.11
N GLU A 14 11.12 -3.23 8.43
CA GLU A 14 11.64 -3.95 9.58
C GLU A 14 12.49 -3.02 10.45
N ASN A 15 12.34 -3.12 11.77
CA ASN A 15 13.20 -2.41 12.72
C ASN A 15 14.34 -3.31 13.24
N GLU A 16 15.27 -2.73 13.98
CA GLU A 16 16.46 -3.44 14.48
C GLU A 16 16.12 -4.52 15.52
N ALA A 17 14.91 -4.51 16.08
CA ALA A 17 14.40 -5.52 16.99
C ALA A 17 13.68 -6.69 16.28
N GLY A 18 13.67 -6.71 14.94
CA GLY A 18 13.02 -7.76 14.14
C GLY A 18 11.48 -7.62 14.07
N GLN A 19 10.92 -6.47 14.45
CA GLN A 19 9.49 -6.21 14.32
C GLN A 19 9.17 -5.66 12.93
N VAL A 20 8.04 -6.09 12.37
CA VAL A 20 7.57 -5.69 11.04
C VAL A 20 6.51 -4.59 11.16
N LEU A 21 6.72 -3.49 10.43
CA LEU A 21 5.73 -2.43 10.23
C LEU A 21 5.09 -2.60 8.85
N LEU A 22 3.76 -2.73 8.84
CA LEU A 22 2.92 -2.66 7.64
C LEU A 22 2.37 -1.24 7.53
N LEU A 23 2.97 -0.43 6.66
CA LEU A 23 2.45 0.90 6.34
C LEU A 23 1.39 0.77 5.26
N PHE A 24 0.13 1.04 5.59
CA PHE A 24 -0.96 1.05 4.62
C PHE A 24 -0.94 2.37 3.86
N LYS A 25 -1.01 2.30 2.54
CA LYS A 25 -1.13 3.46 1.67
C LYS A 25 -2.62 3.76 1.47
N ASP A 26 -2.90 5.03 1.25
CA ASP A 26 -4.22 5.55 0.88
C ASP A 26 -4.52 5.36 -0.62
N ASP A 27 -3.67 4.61 -1.32
CA ASP A 27 -3.79 4.32 -2.75
C ASP A 27 -5.01 3.43 -3.01
N VAL A 28 -5.89 3.89 -3.89
CA VAL A 28 -7.03 3.13 -4.40
C VAL A 28 -6.66 2.55 -5.76
N THR A 29 -6.90 1.26 -5.93
CA THR A 29 -6.68 0.56 -7.20
C THR A 29 -7.97 0.45 -8.01
N GLY A 30 -7.84 0.28 -9.33
CA GLY A 30 -8.98 0.20 -10.25
C GLY A 30 -8.57 0.02 -11.70
N GLU A 31 -9.56 -0.20 -12.57
CA GLU A 31 -9.41 -0.24 -14.03
C GLU A 31 -10.65 0.37 -14.69
N ASP A 32 -10.46 1.06 -15.83
CA ASP A 32 -11.53 1.68 -16.63
C ASP A 32 -12.53 2.56 -15.86
N GLY A 33 -12.03 3.31 -14.87
CA GLY A 33 -12.83 4.25 -14.08
C GLY A 33 -13.64 3.58 -12.96
N VAL A 34 -13.50 2.27 -12.75
CA VAL A 34 -14.12 1.54 -11.64
C VAL A 34 -13.09 1.31 -10.54
N LEU A 35 -13.47 1.64 -9.30
CA LEU A 35 -12.67 1.31 -8.12
C LEU A 35 -12.70 -0.20 -7.91
N ASP A 36 -11.54 -0.83 -7.98
CA ASP A 36 -11.37 -2.27 -7.77
C ASP A 36 -10.17 -2.50 -6.84
N PRO A 37 -10.38 -2.90 -5.57
CA PRO A 37 -9.29 -3.22 -4.64
C PRO A 37 -8.42 -4.40 -5.08
N GLY A 38 -8.84 -5.19 -6.08
CA GLY A 38 -8.03 -6.22 -6.76
C GLY A 38 -7.28 -5.71 -8.00
N GLY A 39 -7.55 -4.48 -8.44
CA GLY A 39 -7.03 -3.89 -9.67
C GLY A 39 -5.52 -3.74 -9.70
N ASN A 40 -4.94 -3.74 -10.90
CA ASN A 40 -3.48 -3.70 -11.11
C ASN A 40 -2.91 -2.29 -11.30
N LYS A 41 -3.76 -1.27 -11.37
CA LYS A 41 -3.36 0.12 -11.52
C LYS A 41 -3.87 0.93 -10.33
N VAL A 42 -3.07 1.90 -9.88
CA VAL A 42 -3.50 2.91 -8.91
C VAL A 42 -4.30 3.97 -9.69
N VAL A 43 -5.52 4.26 -9.24
CA VAL A 43 -6.45 5.19 -9.91
C VAL A 43 -6.73 6.45 -9.07
N GLY A 44 -6.25 6.51 -7.83
CA GLY A 44 -6.36 7.69 -6.98
C GLY A 44 -5.81 7.45 -5.57
N GLN A 45 -5.88 8.48 -4.72
CA GLN A 45 -5.56 8.41 -3.29
C GLN A 45 -6.74 8.94 -2.47
N ILE A 46 -7.13 8.21 -1.42
CA ILE A 46 -8.16 8.63 -0.46
C ILE A 46 -7.58 8.43 0.93
N GLU A 47 -7.32 9.52 1.66
CA GLU A 47 -6.85 9.45 3.05
C GLU A 47 -7.79 8.60 3.90
N GLY A 48 -7.25 7.54 4.50
CA GLY A 48 -7.97 6.74 5.50
C GLY A 48 -8.30 7.59 6.73
N LYS A 49 -9.57 7.56 7.16
CA LYS A 49 -10.03 8.18 8.41
C LYS A 49 -9.62 7.38 9.65
#